data_AF-A0AAV5V9C7-F1
#
_entry.id   AF-A0AAV5V9C7-F1
#
_cell.length_a   1.000
_cell.length_b   1.000
_cell.length_c   1.000
_cell.angle_alpha   90.00
_cell.angle_beta   90.00
_cell.angle_gamma   90.00
#
_symmetry.space_group_name_H-M   'P 1'
#
loop_
_entity.id
_entity.type
_entity.pdbx_description
1 polymer ?
#
loop_
_entity_poly.entity_id
_entity_poly.type
_entity_poly.pdbx_seq_one_letter_code
_entity_poly.pdbx_strand_id
1 'polypeptide(L)'
;MIVYSLALLLFIQSVIGQSTTTTTVVPGCAETRWLDWSAWSTCSDSCGSCGIRTRTRVCLSTSSSCSCVGEGLGIEYCNLSVCRYPRQSCCNSMRVTTVNGIFACQTTSTL
;
A
#
# COMPACT_ATOMS: atom_id res chain seq x y z
N MET A 1 52.20 22.04 10.74
CA MET A 1 51.54 23.27 10.26
C MET A 1 51.40 23.15 8.74
N ILE A 2 50.34 22.47 8.29
CA ILE A 2 50.01 22.34 6.88
C ILE A 2 48.97 23.43 6.61
N VAL A 3 49.36 24.45 5.85
CA VAL A 3 48.52 25.57 5.44
C VAL A 3 47.47 25.06 4.44
N TYR A 4 46.30 24.68 4.95
CA TYR A 4 45.13 24.40 4.11
C TYR A 4 44.62 25.73 3.54
N SER A 5 44.70 25.83 2.22
CA SER A 5 44.23 26.94 1.41
C SER A 5 42.73 27.21 1.64
N LEU A 6 42.35 28.48 1.80
CA LEU A 6 40.97 28.97 1.96
C LEU A 6 40.01 28.58 0.81
N ALA A 7 40.49 27.89 -0.22
CA ALA A 7 39.70 27.44 -1.37
C ALA A 7 38.92 26.12 -1.15
N LEU A 8 39.22 25.32 -0.10
CA LEU A 8 38.57 24.02 0.09
C LEU A 8 37.32 24.04 1.00
N LEU A 9 37.02 25.17 1.66
CA LEU A 9 35.88 25.30 2.57
C LEU A 9 34.56 25.66 1.87
N LEU A 10 34.57 25.93 0.56
CA LEU A 10 33.36 26.36 -0.17
C LEU A 10 32.65 25.26 -0.96
N PHE A 11 33.15 24.02 -0.97
CA PHE A 11 32.48 22.90 -1.69
C PHE A 11 31.58 22.03 -0.80
N ILE A 12 31.44 22.33 0.49
CA ILE A 12 30.68 21.48 1.42
C ILE A 12 29.24 21.96 1.68
N GLN A 13 28.72 22.95 0.95
CA GLN A 13 27.38 23.50 1.16
C GLN A 13 26.33 23.22 0.06
N SER A 14 26.55 22.26 -0.83
CA SER A 14 25.52 21.88 -1.82
C SER A 14 25.13 20.40 -1.81
N VAL A 15 25.21 19.75 -0.65
CA VAL A 15 24.34 18.60 -0.36
C VAL A 15 23.29 19.00 0.67
N ILE A 16 22.53 20.06 0.35
CA ILE A 16 21.12 20.01 0.69
C ILE A 16 20.61 18.85 -0.15
N GLY A 17 20.43 17.69 0.48
CA GLY A 17 19.66 16.62 -0.11
C GLY A 17 18.29 17.18 -0.44
N GLN A 18 18.13 17.69 -1.66
CA GLN A 18 16.83 17.75 -2.27
C GLN A 18 16.44 16.29 -2.43
N SER A 19 15.76 15.76 -1.41
CA SER A 19 14.72 14.78 -1.65
C SER A 19 13.70 15.48 -2.54
N THR A 20 14.03 15.64 -3.83
CA THR A 20 13.03 15.68 -4.86
C THR A 20 12.36 14.34 -4.74
N THR A 21 11.32 14.29 -3.93
CA THR A 21 10.22 13.37 -4.14
C THR A 21 9.90 13.59 -5.61
N THR A 22 10.32 12.67 -6.48
CA THR A 22 9.90 12.62 -7.87
C THR A 22 8.43 12.25 -7.82
N THR A 23 7.60 13.18 -7.35
CA THR A 23 6.18 13.14 -7.52
C THR A 23 6.01 13.24 -9.02
N THR A 24 5.54 12.16 -9.62
CA THR A 24 5.07 12.12 -11.00
C THR A 24 3.83 13.01 -11.14
N VAL A 25 3.96 14.31 -10.85
CA VAL A 25 2.97 15.31 -11.23
C VAL A 25 3.12 15.54 -12.72
N VAL A 26 2.17 15.01 -13.49
CA VAL A 26 2.02 15.40 -14.89
C VAL A 26 1.92 16.94 -14.92
N PRO A 27 2.83 17.65 -15.60
CA PRO A 27 2.81 19.11 -15.63
C PRO A 27 1.47 19.59 -16.20
N GLY A 28 0.69 20.32 -15.40
CA GLY A 28 -0.68 20.74 -15.73
C GLY A 28 -1.79 20.02 -14.95
N CYS A 29 -1.47 18.99 -14.17
CA CYS A 29 -2.43 18.23 -13.35
C CYS A 29 -2.36 18.60 -11.86
N ALA A 30 -2.34 19.90 -11.55
CA ALA A 30 -2.25 20.39 -10.18
C ALA A 30 -3.53 20.15 -9.35
N GLU A 31 -4.64 19.80 -9.99
CA GLU A 31 -5.97 19.72 -9.37
C GLU A 31 -6.57 18.31 -9.50
N THR A 32 -5.85 17.29 -9.01
CA THR A 32 -6.43 15.95 -8.84
C THR A 32 -6.49 15.57 -7.37
N ARG A 33 -7.60 14.98 -6.93
CA ARG A 33 -7.77 14.47 -5.57
C ARG A 33 -8.59 13.20 -5.54
N TRP A 34 -8.18 12.26 -4.71
CA TRP A 34 -9.02 11.11 -4.40
C TRP A 34 -10.18 11.53 -3.51
N LEU A 35 -11.37 11.02 -3.83
CA LEU A 35 -12.45 10.92 -2.85
C LEU A 35 -12.13 9.83 -1.82
N ASP A 36 -12.89 9.84 -0.75
CA ASP A 36 -12.86 8.76 0.23
C ASP A 36 -13.17 7.42 -0.44
N TRP A 37 -12.56 6.38 0.12
CA TRP A 37 -12.86 5.03 -0.26
C TRP A 37 -14.33 4.70 0.02
N SER A 38 -14.94 3.93 -0.87
CA SER A 38 -16.18 3.24 -0.58
C SER A 38 -16.01 2.31 0.62
N ALA A 39 -17.14 1.90 1.20
CA ALA A 39 -17.16 0.74 2.07
C ALA A 39 -16.60 -0.49 1.33
N TRP A 40 -15.98 -1.39 2.07
CA TRP A 40 -15.60 -2.70 1.56
C TRP A 40 -16.85 -3.49 1.18
N SER A 41 -16.76 -4.25 0.09
CA SER A 41 -17.75 -5.25 -0.27
C SER A 41 -17.85 -6.32 0.82
N THR A 42 -18.94 -7.09 0.76
CA THR A 42 -18.99 -8.37 1.48
C THR A 42 -17.85 -9.26 1.00
N CYS A 43 -17.29 -10.04 1.93
CA CYS A 43 -16.28 -11.04 1.59
C CYS A 43 -16.92 -12.12 0.71
N SER A 44 -16.22 -12.57 -0.33
CA SER A 44 -16.72 -13.61 -1.24
C SER A 44 -16.76 -15.01 -0.62
N ASP A 45 -16.18 -15.19 0.57
CA ASP A 45 -16.17 -16.44 1.33
C ASP A 45 -16.19 -16.13 2.82
N SER A 46 -16.47 -17.11 3.67
CA SER A 46 -16.68 -16.91 5.11
C SER A 46 -15.55 -17.45 6.00
N CYS A 47 -14.53 -18.11 5.44
CA CYS A 47 -13.43 -18.69 6.21
C CYS A 47 -12.16 -18.89 5.37
N GLY A 48 -11.09 -19.29 6.05
CA GLY A 48 -9.85 -19.80 5.50
C GLY A 48 -9.03 -18.77 4.73
N SER A 49 -9.34 -17.48 4.85
CA SER A 49 -8.80 -16.46 3.95
C SER A 49 -8.98 -16.81 2.46
N CYS A 50 -10.05 -17.55 2.15
CA CYS A 50 -10.39 -17.98 0.80
C CYS A 50 -11.17 -16.92 0.02
N GLY A 51 -11.78 -15.97 0.73
CA GLY A 51 -12.54 -14.88 0.14
C GLY A 51 -11.73 -13.63 -0.06
N ILE A 52 -12.18 -12.80 -1.00
CA ILE A 52 -11.72 -11.44 -1.20
C ILE A 52 -12.86 -10.46 -0.97
N ARG A 53 -12.50 -9.24 -0.57
CA ARG A 53 -13.41 -8.08 -0.61
C ARG A 53 -12.74 -6.94 -1.33
N THR A 54 -13.55 -6.10 -1.95
CA THR A 54 -13.09 -5.00 -2.80
C THR A 54 -13.67 -3.68 -2.34
N ARG A 55 -12.98 -2.59 -2.64
CA ARG A 55 -13.48 -1.22 -2.46
C ARG A 55 -12.96 -0.36 -3.58
N THR A 56 -13.65 0.73 -3.88
CA THR A 56 -13.26 1.67 -4.92
C THR A 56 -13.20 3.09 -4.38
N ARG A 57 -12.45 3.95 -5.04
CA ARG A 57 -12.48 5.40 -4.83
C ARG A 57 -12.48 6.10 -6.17
N VAL A 58 -13.05 7.30 -6.20
CA VAL A 58 -13.14 8.09 -7.42
C VAL A 58 -12.08 9.18 -7.40
N CYS A 59 -11.37 9.35 -8.51
CA CYS A 59 -10.47 10.47 -8.70
C CYS A 59 -11.27 11.66 -9.22
N LEU A 60 -11.25 12.77 -8.47
CA LEU A 60 -11.70 14.06 -8.98
C LEU A 60 -10.54 14.74 -9.69
N SER A 61 -10.81 15.25 -10.88
CA SER A 61 -9.87 16.00 -11.71
C SER A 61 -10.62 17.09 -12.46
N THR A 62 -10.01 18.26 -12.63
CA THR A 62 -10.59 19.34 -13.44
C THR A 62 -10.37 19.18 -14.95
N SER A 63 -9.56 18.20 -15.36
CA SER A 63 -9.36 17.82 -16.76
C SER A 63 -9.38 16.30 -16.96
N SER A 64 -9.86 15.87 -18.12
CA SER A 64 -9.94 14.44 -18.48
C SER A 64 -8.58 13.82 -18.80
N SER A 65 -7.56 14.63 -19.07
CA SER A 65 -6.17 14.19 -19.29
C SER A 65 -5.40 13.95 -17.98
N CYS A 66 -5.98 14.34 -16.83
CA CYS A 66 -5.35 14.22 -15.54
C CYS A 66 -5.97 13.09 -14.72
N SER A 67 -5.13 12.34 -14.01
CA SER A 67 -5.51 11.22 -13.16
C SER A 67 -4.77 11.29 -11.84
N CYS A 68 -5.39 10.76 -10.80
CA CYS A 68 -4.80 10.72 -9.48
C CYS A 68 -3.71 9.65 -9.43
N VAL A 69 -2.63 9.92 -8.70
CA VAL A 69 -1.56 8.94 -8.48
C VAL A 69 -2.04 7.84 -7.54
N GLY A 70 -1.81 6.59 -7.93
CA GLY A 70 -2.15 5.39 -7.16
C GLY A 70 -3.41 4.66 -7.65
N GLU A 71 -3.76 3.57 -6.97
CA GLU A 71 -4.85 2.68 -7.40
C GLU A 71 -6.24 3.22 -7.02
N GLY A 72 -7.21 3.04 -7.92
CA GLY A 72 -8.63 3.32 -7.66
C GLY A 72 -9.39 2.12 -7.08
N LEU A 73 -8.78 0.93 -7.11
CA LEU A 73 -9.36 -0.33 -6.65
C LEU A 73 -8.50 -0.90 -5.51
N GLY A 74 -9.13 -1.20 -4.38
CA GLY A 74 -8.53 -1.97 -3.29
C GLY A 74 -9.08 -3.39 -3.30
N ILE A 75 -8.20 -4.38 -3.14
CA ILE A 75 -8.56 -5.80 -2.99
C ILE A 75 -7.82 -6.33 -1.76
N GLU A 76 -8.51 -7.08 -0.92
CA GLU A 76 -7.88 -7.77 0.21
C GLU A 76 -8.53 -9.12 0.50
N TYR A 77 -7.75 -10.04 1.05
CA TYR A 77 -8.27 -11.29 1.59
C TYR A 77 -8.98 -11.04 2.92
N CYS A 78 -10.06 -11.78 3.15
CA CYS A 78 -10.92 -11.59 4.31
C CYS A 78 -11.33 -12.92 4.94
N ASN A 79 -11.88 -12.84 6.16
CA ASN A 79 -12.30 -13.99 6.96
C ASN A 79 -11.17 -14.99 7.23
N LEU A 80 -10.22 -14.53 8.05
CA LEU A 80 -8.99 -15.26 8.39
C LEU A 80 -9.25 -16.47 9.29
N SER A 81 -10.41 -16.62 9.92
CA SER A 81 -10.72 -17.81 10.71
C SER A 81 -10.68 -19.08 9.86
N VAL A 82 -10.03 -20.13 10.35
CA VAL A 82 -9.88 -21.38 9.58
C VAL A 82 -11.22 -21.97 9.13
N CYS A 83 -11.25 -22.53 7.92
CA CYS A 83 -12.37 -23.36 7.51
C CYS A 83 -12.35 -24.71 8.25
N ARG A 84 -13.53 -25.29 8.48
CA ARG A 84 -13.67 -26.64 9.00
C ARG A 84 -13.73 -27.67 7.85
N TYR A 85 -13.39 -28.91 8.17
CA TYR A 85 -13.57 -30.05 7.27
C TYR A 85 -15.00 -30.07 6.70
N PRO A 86 -15.21 -30.36 5.40
CA PRO A 86 -14.27 -30.94 4.43
C PRO A 86 -13.42 -29.94 3.62
N ARG A 87 -13.53 -28.64 3.93
CA ARG A 87 -12.80 -27.60 3.18
C ARG A 87 -11.34 -27.53 3.62
N GLN A 88 -10.48 -27.04 2.73
CA GLN A 88 -9.11 -26.68 3.09
C GLN A 88 -9.11 -25.58 4.16
N SER A 89 -8.30 -25.75 5.21
CA SER A 89 -8.30 -24.84 6.37
C SER A 89 -7.96 -23.40 6.01
N CYS A 90 -6.99 -23.19 5.10
CA CYS A 90 -6.52 -21.89 4.62
C CYS A 90 -6.24 -21.91 3.11
N CYS A 91 -6.60 -20.86 2.38
CA CYS A 91 -6.36 -20.69 0.94
C CYS A 91 -5.20 -19.70 0.64
N ASN A 92 -4.89 -19.48 -0.65
CA ASN A 92 -4.00 -18.42 -1.13
C ASN A 92 -2.59 -18.45 -0.50
N SER A 93 -2.04 -19.65 -0.33
CA SER A 93 -0.71 -19.90 0.27
C SER A 93 -0.56 -19.45 1.73
N MET A 94 -1.67 -19.19 2.42
CA MET A 94 -1.67 -18.91 3.86
C MET A 94 -1.60 -20.21 4.67
N ARG A 95 -1.04 -20.12 5.87
CA ARG A 95 -0.93 -21.25 6.80
C ARG A 95 -1.73 -21.00 8.06
N VAL A 96 -2.11 -22.08 8.73
CA VAL A 96 -2.75 -22.03 10.04
C VAL A 96 -1.72 -21.54 11.06
N THR A 97 -2.06 -20.45 11.74
CA THR A 97 -1.31 -19.84 12.85
C THR A 97 -2.26 -19.65 14.03
N THR A 98 -1.72 -19.26 15.19
CA THR A 98 -2.50 -18.89 16.36
C THR A 98 -2.40 -17.39 16.59
N VAL A 99 -3.51 -16.66 16.44
CA VAL A 99 -3.60 -15.22 16.70
C VAL A 99 -4.53 -15.02 17.89
N ASN A 100 -4.04 -14.42 18.98
CA ASN A 100 -4.81 -14.21 20.22
C ASN A 100 -5.50 -15.50 20.75
N GLY A 101 -4.83 -16.65 20.62
CA GLY A 101 -5.37 -17.94 21.05
C GLY A 101 -6.39 -18.58 20.09
N ILE A 102 -6.63 -17.98 18.92
CA ILE A 102 -7.57 -18.48 17.90
C ILE A 102 -6.80 -18.93 16.66
N PHE A 103 -7.19 -20.08 16.09
CA PHE A 103 -6.64 -20.55 14.82
C PHE A 103 -7.08 -19.65 13.66
N ALA A 104 -6.11 -19.05 12.99
CA ALA A 104 -6.33 -18.13 11.88
C ALA A 104 -5.35 -18.42 10.73
N CYS A 105 -5.69 -17.93 9.54
CA CYS A 105 -4.88 -18.01 8.34
C CYS A 105 -4.08 -16.72 8.20
N GLN A 106 -2.75 -16.85 8.16
CA GLN A 106 -1.86 -15.72 7.89
C GLN A 106 -0.74 -16.14 6.93
N THR A 107 -0.13 -15.15 6.29
CA THR A 107 1.09 -15.35 5.52
C THR A 107 2.25 -15.62 6.48
N THR A 108 3.16 -16.49 6.10
CA THR A 108 4.38 -16.81 6.88
C THR A 108 5.42 -15.67 6.88
N SER A 109 5.00 -14.44 6.57
CA SER A 109 5.85 -13.26 6.40
C SER A 109 5.89 -12.35 7.64
N THR A 110 5.30 -12.78 8.76
CA THR A 110 5.43 -12.13 10.06
C THR A 110 6.21 -13.04 11.01
N LEU A 111 7.53 -13.10 10.80
CA LEU A 111 8.52 -13.35 11.84
C LEU A 111 9.42 -12.12 11.90
#